data_AF-A0A0C9T8D4-F1
#
_entry.id   AF-A0A0C9T8D4-F1
#
_cell.length_a   1.000
_cell.length_b   1.000
_cell.length_c   1.000
_cell.angle_alpha   90.00
_cell.angle_beta   90.00
_cell.angle_gamma   90.00
#
_symmetry.space_group_name_H-M   'P 1'
#
loop_
_entity.id
_entity.type
_entity.pdbx_description
1 polymer ?
#
loop_
_entity_poly.entity_id
_entity_poly.type
_entity_poly.pdbx_seq_one_letter_code
_entity_poly.pdbx_strand_id
1 'polypeptide(L)'
;MAPHKILVGSYSDSIYTLEFDPAPSEGPGTPTLKLLTQVKVGHHPSWIAAHPSDSSLIFTALEQADGDVVVVKYDKDGKGQKVEEATCPSGGADPCTFLVTEDELIIGNYSSSTLATLPISTTPPYTCPAEMWKLNLPFEAEKPGRNKSRQEASHPHQTVFNPLNTAETELLVPDLGADKVWRLTKGSDGHWAIRGCVDFETGGGPRHVAAYGDTLYTLLELTSELAVHKLHSVQQPLTHLKTLSTLKVSPTPSNMFAAEILIPTPNALFPMPYIYTSNRNDPSPEGDTIAIFSLANGEEIPELVTEVRTGLRHVRAMVFGGEHDKWLVVGGAGTGDGSTGVGVKVFERVDGGKGLVQLAEVDKAVGSKMNPTAFLWV
;
A
#
# COMPACT_ATOMS: atom_id res chain seq x y z
N MET A 1 4.55 -1.30 28.08
CA MET A 1 3.60 -0.79 27.05
C MET A 1 2.58 -1.89 26.81
N ALA A 2 1.36 -1.57 26.39
CA ALA A 2 0.41 -2.61 26.02
C ALA A 2 0.83 -3.25 24.68
N PRO A 3 0.58 -4.55 24.45
CA PRO A 3 0.78 -5.15 23.15
C PRO A 3 -0.12 -4.51 22.09
N HIS A 4 0.37 -4.42 20.86
CA HIS A 4 -0.33 -3.93 19.70
C HIS A 4 -0.80 -5.08 18.83
N LYS A 5 -1.97 -4.93 18.18
CA LYS A 5 -2.44 -5.89 17.19
C LYS A 5 -2.19 -5.38 15.79
N ILE A 6 -1.80 -6.30 14.92
CA ILE A 6 -1.52 -6.00 13.52
C ILE A 6 -2.25 -7.03 12.67
N LEU A 7 -3.19 -6.58 11.85
CA LEU A 7 -3.82 -7.39 10.83
C LEU A 7 -2.89 -7.48 9.61
N VAL A 8 -2.87 -8.64 8.97
CA VAL A 8 -2.00 -8.95 7.83
C VAL A 8 -2.85 -9.47 6.68
N GLY A 9 -2.99 -8.64 5.64
CA GLY A 9 -3.44 -9.06 4.33
C GLY A 9 -2.37 -9.91 3.65
N SER A 10 -2.76 -10.83 2.78
CA SER A 10 -1.91 -11.95 2.42
C SER A 10 -2.23 -12.54 1.04
N TYR A 11 -1.26 -13.22 0.43
CA TYR A 11 -1.48 -14.13 -0.71
C TYR A 11 -1.81 -15.56 -0.26
N SER A 12 -2.31 -15.76 0.96
CA SER A 12 -2.84 -17.06 1.42
C SER A 12 -4.37 -17.11 1.25
N ASP A 13 -5.08 -17.88 2.10
CA ASP A 13 -6.54 -17.90 2.16
C ASP A 13 -7.11 -17.13 3.37
N SER A 14 -6.24 -16.46 4.13
CA SER A 14 -6.56 -15.94 5.46
C SER A 14 -6.00 -14.53 5.70
N ILE A 15 -6.72 -13.76 6.52
CA ILE A 15 -6.15 -12.60 7.22
C ILE A 15 -5.59 -13.08 8.55
N TYR A 16 -4.36 -12.69 8.86
CA TYR A 16 -3.71 -13.04 10.13
C TYR A 16 -3.79 -11.87 11.10
N THR A 17 -3.81 -12.18 12.39
CA THR A 17 -3.68 -11.19 13.46
C THR A 17 -2.43 -11.51 14.25
N LEU A 18 -1.48 -10.58 14.22
CA LEU A 18 -0.25 -10.64 14.99
C LEU A 18 -0.38 -9.79 16.25
N GLU A 19 0.29 -10.22 17.30
CA GLU A 19 0.51 -9.43 18.51
C GLU A 19 1.98 -9.00 18.55
N PHE A 20 2.20 -7.68 18.57
CA PHE A 20 3.50 -7.07 18.79
C PHE A 20 3.60 -6.54 20.22
N ASP A 21 4.46 -7.14 21.02
CA ASP A 21 4.76 -6.67 22.37
C ASP A 21 6.15 -6.01 22.38
N PRO A 22 6.24 -4.67 22.47
CA PRO A 22 7.52 -3.97 22.47
C PRO A 22 8.30 -4.10 23.79
N ALA A 23 7.66 -4.55 24.87
CA ALA A 23 8.29 -4.67 26.18
C ALA A 23 7.56 -5.71 27.06
N PRO A 24 7.73 -7.01 26.77
CA PRO A 24 7.00 -8.08 27.45
C PRO A 24 7.31 -8.15 28.93
N SER A 25 6.27 -8.36 29.74
CA SER A 25 6.35 -8.47 31.19
C SER A 25 6.97 -9.78 31.69
N GLU A 26 7.02 -10.81 30.84
CA GLU A 26 7.62 -12.11 31.17
C GLU A 26 8.85 -12.40 30.29
N GLY A 27 10.02 -12.56 30.92
CA GLY A 27 11.29 -12.92 30.24
C GLY A 27 12.30 -11.76 30.17
N PRO A 28 13.42 -11.93 29.43
CA PRO A 28 14.54 -10.98 29.41
C PRO A 28 14.26 -9.62 28.71
N GLY A 29 13.00 -9.21 28.56
CA GLY A 29 12.64 -7.85 28.10
C GLY A 29 12.87 -7.57 26.62
N THR A 30 12.96 -8.59 25.76
CA THR A 30 13.12 -8.41 24.30
C THR A 30 11.75 -8.29 23.59
N PRO A 31 11.55 -7.34 22.66
CA PRO A 31 10.33 -7.23 21.88
C PRO A 31 9.93 -8.55 21.19
N THR A 32 8.63 -8.83 21.08
CA THR A 32 8.12 -10.05 20.42
C THR A 32 7.06 -9.76 19.39
N LEU A 33 6.97 -10.61 18.37
CA LEU A 33 5.92 -10.57 17.34
C LEU A 33 5.39 -11.99 17.11
N LYS A 34 4.14 -12.25 17.48
CA LYS A 34 3.57 -13.61 17.49
C LYS A 34 2.24 -13.66 16.75
N LEU A 35 1.95 -14.80 16.14
CA LEU A 35 0.60 -15.06 15.62
C LEU A 35 -0.37 -15.25 16.78
N LEU A 36 -1.42 -14.44 16.81
CA LEU A 36 -2.51 -14.55 17.78
C LEU A 36 -3.64 -15.43 17.24
N THR A 37 -4.13 -15.10 16.05
CA THR A 37 -5.22 -15.84 15.39
C THR A 37 -5.22 -15.57 13.88
N GLN A 38 -6.09 -16.27 13.16
CA GLN A 38 -6.33 -16.05 11.73
C GLN A 38 -7.80 -16.30 11.41
N VAL A 39 -8.29 -15.66 10.36
CA VAL A 39 -9.64 -15.87 9.83
C VAL A 39 -9.53 -16.18 8.34
N LYS A 40 -10.13 -17.30 7.93
CA LYS A 40 -10.21 -17.67 6.52
C LYS A 40 -11.28 -16.82 5.85
N VAL A 41 -10.91 -16.12 4.79
CA VAL A 41 -11.78 -15.16 4.10
C VAL A 41 -11.99 -15.48 2.63
N GLY A 42 -11.10 -16.27 2.04
CA GLY A 42 -11.03 -16.52 0.61
C GLY A 42 -9.59 -16.39 0.14
N HIS A 43 -9.32 -16.80 -1.11
CA HIS A 43 -7.96 -16.81 -1.65
C HIS A 43 -7.48 -15.39 -1.99
N HIS A 44 -6.23 -15.08 -1.63
CA HIS A 44 -5.54 -13.81 -1.85
C HIS A 44 -6.23 -12.55 -1.25
N PRO A 45 -6.49 -12.48 0.08
CA PRO A 45 -6.94 -11.25 0.73
C PRO A 45 -5.83 -10.19 0.76
N SER A 46 -5.49 -9.64 -0.39
CA SER A 46 -4.21 -8.98 -0.62
C SER A 46 -4.18 -7.51 -0.19
N TRP A 47 -5.35 -6.89 -0.03
CA TRP A 47 -5.54 -5.55 0.50
C TRP A 47 -6.54 -5.57 1.64
N ILE A 48 -6.30 -4.78 2.68
CA ILE A 48 -7.18 -4.63 3.85
C ILE A 48 -7.28 -3.15 4.25
N ALA A 49 -8.47 -2.71 4.67
CA ALA A 49 -8.64 -1.42 5.32
C ALA A 49 -9.88 -1.41 6.21
N ALA A 50 -9.84 -0.59 7.26
CA ALA A 50 -10.96 -0.40 8.19
C ALA A 50 -11.96 0.63 7.68
N HIS A 51 -13.20 0.52 8.15
CA HIS A 51 -14.15 1.62 8.09
C HIS A 51 -13.66 2.81 8.94
N PRO A 52 -13.73 4.07 8.46
CA PRO A 52 -13.18 5.21 9.20
C PRO A 52 -13.84 5.45 10.57
N SER A 53 -15.15 5.24 10.67
CA SER A 53 -15.93 5.40 11.93
C SER A 53 -16.22 4.10 12.70
N ASP A 54 -15.86 2.93 12.15
CA ASP A 54 -16.01 1.63 12.84
C ASP A 54 -14.76 0.78 12.60
N SER A 55 -13.77 0.91 13.49
CA SER A 55 -12.51 0.18 13.39
C SER A 55 -12.65 -1.34 13.55
N SER A 56 -13.82 -1.84 13.98
CA SER A 56 -14.10 -3.28 14.03
C SER A 56 -14.46 -3.84 12.66
N LEU A 57 -14.88 -3.00 11.72
CA LEU A 57 -15.34 -3.38 10.39
C LEU A 57 -14.19 -3.27 9.38
N ILE A 58 -13.64 -4.42 8.99
CA ILE A 58 -12.53 -4.51 8.05
C ILE A 58 -13.04 -5.05 6.72
N PHE A 59 -12.65 -4.37 5.64
CA PHE A 59 -12.86 -4.84 4.28
C PHE A 59 -11.57 -5.49 3.77
N THR A 60 -11.70 -6.48 2.89
CA THR A 60 -10.57 -7.07 2.18
C THR A 60 -10.91 -7.34 0.73
N ALA A 61 -9.93 -7.16 -0.16
CA ALA A 61 -10.03 -7.49 -1.57
C ALA A 61 -9.39 -8.86 -1.80
N LEU A 62 -10.14 -9.75 -2.45
CA LEU A 62 -9.63 -11.03 -2.92
C LEU A 62 -9.06 -10.85 -4.33
N GLU A 63 -7.73 -10.70 -4.45
CA GLU A 63 -7.01 -10.40 -5.69
C GLU A 63 -6.96 -11.66 -6.59
N GLN A 64 -8.04 -11.83 -7.36
CA GLN A 64 -8.27 -12.93 -8.28
C GLN A 64 -9.00 -12.44 -9.54
N ALA A 65 -8.98 -13.24 -10.61
CA ALA A 65 -9.67 -12.93 -11.86
C ALA A 65 -11.17 -12.64 -11.67
N ASP A 66 -11.85 -13.44 -10.83
CA ASP A 66 -13.20 -13.17 -10.33
C ASP A 66 -13.09 -12.55 -8.94
N GLY A 67 -12.60 -11.31 -8.88
CA GLY A 67 -12.24 -10.66 -7.62
C GLY A 67 -13.44 -10.25 -6.79
N ASP A 68 -13.36 -10.44 -5.48
CA ASP A 68 -14.42 -10.13 -4.52
C ASP A 68 -13.94 -9.12 -3.47
N VAL A 69 -14.91 -8.46 -2.83
CA VAL A 69 -14.74 -7.77 -1.55
C VAL A 69 -15.41 -8.59 -0.45
N VAL A 70 -14.71 -8.80 0.65
CA VAL A 70 -15.20 -9.51 1.84
C VAL A 70 -15.18 -8.58 3.04
N VAL A 71 -16.22 -8.65 3.87
CA VAL A 71 -16.31 -7.94 5.14
C VAL A 71 -15.97 -8.89 6.30
N VAL A 72 -15.16 -8.41 7.23
CA VAL A 72 -14.74 -9.12 8.44
C VAL A 72 -14.94 -8.21 9.65
N LYS A 73 -15.64 -8.70 10.67
CA LYS A 73 -15.78 -8.00 11.95
C LYS A 73 -14.76 -8.52 12.94
N TYR A 74 -14.00 -7.62 13.55
CA TYR A 74 -13.01 -7.94 14.57
C TYR A 74 -13.52 -7.57 15.95
N ASP A 75 -13.34 -8.48 16.91
CA ASP A 75 -13.54 -8.13 18.31
C ASP A 75 -12.33 -7.39 18.90
N LYS A 76 -12.49 -6.88 20.13
CA LYS A 76 -11.42 -6.21 20.88
C LYS A 76 -10.19 -7.09 21.11
N ASP A 77 -10.33 -8.41 21.00
CA ASP A 77 -9.26 -9.38 21.23
C ASP A 77 -8.54 -9.74 19.92
N GLY A 78 -8.92 -9.10 18.80
CA GLY A 78 -8.30 -9.28 17.50
C GLY A 78 -8.82 -10.51 16.75
N LYS A 79 -9.92 -11.13 17.18
CA LYS A 79 -10.51 -12.26 16.49
C LYS A 79 -11.49 -11.78 15.43
N GLY A 80 -11.16 -12.09 14.18
CA GLY A 80 -11.99 -11.79 13.02
C GLY A 80 -13.09 -12.84 12.79
N GLN A 81 -14.25 -12.37 12.35
CA GLN A 81 -15.36 -13.18 11.85
C GLN A 81 -15.80 -12.66 10.49
N LYS A 82 -15.70 -13.51 9.45
CA LYS A 82 -16.22 -13.20 8.12
C LYS A 82 -17.73 -13.00 8.17
N VAL A 83 -18.23 -11.95 7.51
CA VAL A 83 -19.65 -11.70 7.29
C VAL A 83 -20.03 -12.26 5.92
N GLU A 84 -20.49 -13.51 5.87
CA GLU A 84 -20.73 -14.24 4.61
C GLU A 84 -21.68 -13.48 3.67
N GLU A 85 -22.77 -12.93 4.20
CA GLU A 85 -23.79 -12.20 3.43
C GLU A 85 -23.29 -10.88 2.82
N ALA A 86 -22.16 -10.36 3.31
CA ALA A 86 -21.56 -9.10 2.83
C ALA A 86 -20.41 -9.31 1.83
N THR A 87 -20.15 -10.56 1.42
CA THR A 87 -19.22 -10.85 0.33
C THR A 87 -19.87 -10.51 -1.00
N CYS A 88 -19.20 -9.75 -1.85
CA CYS A 88 -19.72 -9.38 -3.15
C CYS A 88 -18.62 -9.14 -4.18
N PRO A 89 -18.94 -9.16 -5.49
CA PRO A 89 -17.97 -8.88 -6.54
C PRO A 89 -17.30 -7.53 -6.34
N SER A 90 -16.01 -7.43 -6.66
CA SER A 90 -15.24 -6.17 -6.65
C SER A 90 -15.60 -5.22 -7.80
N GLY A 91 -16.29 -5.74 -8.81
CA GLY A 91 -16.62 -5.02 -10.03
C GLY A 91 -15.62 -5.20 -11.17
N GLY A 92 -14.49 -5.87 -10.95
CA GLY A 92 -13.51 -6.20 -11.97
C GLY A 92 -12.62 -7.39 -11.59
N ALA A 93 -11.51 -7.54 -12.31
CA ALA A 93 -10.51 -8.58 -12.11
C ALA A 93 -9.29 -8.04 -11.33
N ASP A 94 -8.79 -8.87 -10.42
CA ASP A 94 -7.62 -8.66 -9.56
C ASP A 94 -7.69 -7.31 -8.79
N PRO A 95 -8.70 -7.12 -7.90
CA PRO A 95 -8.77 -5.95 -7.04
C PRO A 95 -7.55 -5.94 -6.11
N CYS A 96 -6.63 -5.00 -6.35
CA CYS A 96 -5.36 -4.93 -5.64
C CYS A 96 -5.30 -3.78 -4.63
N THR A 97 -6.31 -2.92 -4.62
CA THR A 97 -6.40 -1.72 -3.78
C THR A 97 -7.85 -1.27 -3.64
N PHE A 98 -8.17 -0.65 -2.50
CA PHE A 98 -9.35 0.19 -2.38
C PHE A 98 -9.16 1.24 -1.29
N LEU A 99 -9.93 2.32 -1.42
CA LEU A 99 -10.12 3.35 -0.41
C LEU A 99 -11.49 3.12 0.26
N VAL A 100 -11.53 3.23 1.59
CA VAL A 100 -12.77 3.14 2.38
C VAL A 100 -13.16 4.56 2.80
N THR A 101 -14.37 4.96 2.45
CA THR A 101 -14.99 6.20 2.94
C THR A 101 -16.09 5.85 3.95
N GLU A 102 -16.88 6.82 4.41
CA GLU A 102 -18.04 6.54 5.28
C GLU A 102 -19.17 5.78 4.57
N ASP A 103 -19.29 5.89 3.25
CA ASP A 103 -20.45 5.42 2.49
C ASP A 103 -20.10 4.59 1.24
N GLU A 104 -18.85 4.56 0.80
CA GLU A 104 -18.40 3.74 -0.33
C GLU A 104 -16.99 3.16 -0.19
N LEU A 105 -16.76 2.02 -0.85
CA LEU A 105 -15.43 1.58 -1.27
C LEU A 105 -15.15 2.07 -2.68
N ILE A 106 -13.95 2.59 -2.91
CA ILE A 106 -13.45 2.95 -4.24
C ILE A 106 -12.34 1.97 -4.61
N ILE A 107 -12.64 1.03 -5.51
CA ILE A 107 -11.88 -0.19 -5.77
C ILE A 107 -11.11 -0.08 -7.09
N GLY A 108 -9.79 -0.29 -7.04
CA GLY A 108 -8.94 -0.41 -8.23
C GLY A 108 -8.75 -1.87 -8.64
N ASN A 109 -9.29 -2.25 -9.80
CA ASN A 109 -9.19 -3.60 -10.35
C ASN A 109 -8.05 -3.66 -11.38
N TYR A 110 -6.94 -4.28 -11.00
CA TYR A 110 -5.65 -4.22 -11.72
C TYR A 110 -5.75 -4.77 -13.13
N SER A 111 -6.27 -5.99 -13.32
CA SER A 111 -6.21 -6.68 -14.62
C SER A 111 -7.33 -6.30 -15.59
N SER A 112 -8.38 -5.64 -15.09
CA SER A 112 -9.57 -5.28 -15.88
C SER A 112 -9.65 -3.79 -16.22
N SER A 113 -8.62 -3.00 -15.91
CA SER A 113 -8.59 -1.55 -16.16
C SER A 113 -9.80 -0.80 -15.60
N THR A 114 -10.35 -1.24 -14.45
CA THR A 114 -11.63 -0.74 -13.94
C THR A 114 -11.50 -0.13 -12.55
N LEU A 115 -12.01 1.08 -12.38
CA LEU A 115 -12.34 1.66 -11.09
C LEU A 115 -13.81 1.36 -10.77
N ALA A 116 -14.12 0.82 -9.60
CA ALA A 116 -15.49 0.58 -9.16
C ALA A 116 -15.80 1.34 -7.87
N THR A 117 -17.04 1.79 -7.70
CA THR A 117 -17.56 2.23 -6.40
C THR A 117 -18.61 1.27 -5.90
N LEU A 118 -18.49 0.84 -4.65
CA LEU A 118 -19.40 -0.07 -3.99
C LEU A 118 -19.93 0.62 -2.72
N PRO A 119 -21.24 0.93 -2.63
CA PRO A 119 -21.80 1.50 -1.42
C PRO A 119 -21.67 0.54 -0.23
N ILE A 120 -21.35 1.11 0.93
CA ILE A 120 -21.15 0.39 2.19
C ILE A 120 -21.91 1.02 3.35
N SER A 121 -22.00 0.27 4.45
CA SER A 121 -22.62 0.72 5.71
C SER A 121 -21.94 0.06 6.90
N THR A 122 -22.04 0.70 8.07
CA THR A 122 -21.67 0.10 9.37
C THR A 122 -22.73 -0.86 9.91
N THR A 123 -23.86 -1.01 9.21
CA THR A 123 -24.95 -1.93 9.56
C THR A 123 -25.24 -2.91 8.44
N PRO A 124 -25.77 -4.13 8.74
CA PRO A 124 -26.17 -5.08 7.71
C PRO A 124 -27.09 -4.44 6.66
N PRO A 125 -26.89 -4.72 5.36
CA PRO A 125 -26.04 -5.78 4.81
C PRO A 125 -24.54 -5.43 4.64
N TYR A 126 -24.09 -4.26 5.13
CA TYR A 126 -22.72 -3.72 5.04
C TYR A 126 -22.23 -3.36 3.63
N THR A 127 -22.71 -4.03 2.59
CA THR A 127 -22.41 -3.76 1.18
C THR A 127 -23.70 -3.73 0.35
N CYS A 128 -23.76 -2.89 -0.69
CA CYS A 128 -24.90 -2.83 -1.62
C CYS A 128 -24.43 -3.00 -3.08
N PRO A 129 -24.14 -4.25 -3.53
CA PRO A 129 -23.62 -4.49 -4.88
C PRO A 129 -24.61 -4.13 -6.00
N ALA A 130 -25.90 -4.04 -5.72
CA ALA A 130 -26.91 -3.60 -6.69
C ALA A 130 -26.74 -2.14 -7.13
N GLU A 131 -26.07 -1.32 -6.32
CA GLU A 131 -25.80 0.10 -6.57
C GLU A 131 -24.34 0.35 -6.99
N MET A 132 -23.61 -0.71 -7.31
CA MET A 132 -22.23 -0.60 -7.77
C MET A 132 -22.15 0.18 -9.09
N TRP A 133 -21.20 1.10 -9.15
CA TRP A 133 -20.87 1.84 -10.36
C TRP A 133 -19.43 1.55 -10.79
N LYS A 134 -19.16 1.67 -12.10
CA LYS A 134 -17.87 1.31 -12.71
C LYS A 134 -17.43 2.33 -13.75
N LEU A 135 -16.12 2.53 -13.83
CA LEU A 135 -15.44 3.32 -14.84
C LEU A 135 -14.27 2.54 -15.42
N ASN A 136 -14.29 2.36 -16.74
CA ASN A 136 -13.13 1.85 -17.46
C ASN A 136 -12.11 2.96 -17.65
N LEU A 137 -10.86 2.70 -17.24
CA LEU A 137 -9.74 3.61 -17.41
C LEU A 137 -9.19 3.50 -18.84
N PRO A 138 -8.99 4.63 -19.54
CA PRO A 138 -8.50 4.64 -20.91
C PRO A 138 -7.09 4.04 -21.03
N PHE A 139 -6.80 3.40 -22.17
CA PHE A 139 -5.48 2.88 -22.47
C PHE A 139 -5.13 3.03 -23.94
N GLU A 140 -3.94 3.57 -24.21
CA GLU A 140 -3.41 3.79 -25.56
C GLU A 140 -2.54 2.61 -25.99
N ALA A 141 -3.07 1.58 -26.66
CA ALA A 141 -2.34 0.33 -26.88
C ALA A 141 -0.97 0.45 -27.57
N GLU A 142 -0.80 1.40 -28.50
CA GLU A 142 0.43 1.55 -29.29
C GLU A 142 1.34 2.67 -28.77
N LYS A 143 2.01 2.43 -27.63
CA LYS A 143 3.00 3.36 -27.06
C LYS A 143 4.41 2.71 -26.98
N PRO A 144 5.40 3.18 -27.76
CA PRO A 144 6.76 2.66 -27.70
C PRO A 144 7.42 2.86 -26.33
N GLY A 145 8.22 1.90 -25.89
CA GLY A 145 8.94 1.95 -24.61
C GLY A 145 8.23 1.24 -23.46
N ARG A 146 6.98 0.81 -23.64
CA ARG A 146 6.24 0.07 -22.61
C ARG A 146 6.81 -1.31 -22.33
N ASN A 147 6.69 -1.73 -21.08
CA ASN A 147 6.96 -3.09 -20.66
C ASN A 147 5.86 -4.02 -21.16
N LYS A 148 6.18 -4.84 -22.17
CA LYS A 148 5.21 -5.71 -22.87
C LYS A 148 4.45 -6.70 -21.98
N SER A 149 5.00 -7.07 -20.81
CA SER A 149 4.36 -8.03 -19.90
C SER A 149 3.72 -7.39 -18.67
N ARG A 150 3.83 -6.06 -18.53
CA ARG A 150 3.33 -5.33 -17.35
C ARG A 150 2.45 -4.14 -17.72
N GLN A 151 2.42 -3.75 -18.99
CA GLN A 151 1.74 -2.55 -19.50
C GLN A 151 1.01 -2.86 -20.81
N GLU A 152 0.28 -3.97 -20.84
CA GLU A 152 -0.57 -4.41 -21.95
C GLU A 152 -1.98 -3.80 -21.91
N ALA A 153 -2.40 -3.29 -20.76
CA ALA A 153 -3.64 -2.58 -20.53
C ALA A 153 -3.42 -1.48 -19.47
N SER A 154 -4.48 -0.78 -19.08
CA SER A 154 -4.47 0.06 -17.87
C SER A 154 -4.51 -0.83 -16.63
N HIS A 155 -3.70 -0.50 -15.63
CA HIS A 155 -3.54 -1.26 -14.39
C HIS A 155 -3.56 -0.31 -13.18
N PRO A 156 -4.74 0.14 -12.71
CA PRO A 156 -4.84 0.97 -11.52
C PRO A 156 -4.31 0.22 -10.31
N HIS A 157 -3.37 0.82 -9.58
CA HIS A 157 -2.67 0.16 -8.47
C HIS A 157 -2.86 0.87 -7.12
N GLN A 158 -3.42 2.08 -7.10
CA GLN A 158 -3.88 2.72 -5.87
C GLN A 158 -5.13 3.54 -6.13
N THR A 159 -6.02 3.60 -5.14
CA THR A 159 -7.08 4.61 -5.07
C THR A 159 -6.86 5.40 -3.79
N VAL A 160 -6.65 6.71 -3.90
CA VAL A 160 -6.36 7.56 -2.75
C VAL A 160 -6.91 8.94 -3.00
N PHE A 161 -7.49 9.57 -1.98
CA PHE A 161 -7.81 11.00 -2.09
C PHE A 161 -6.52 11.77 -2.31
N ASN A 162 -6.60 12.87 -3.05
CA ASN A 162 -5.49 13.79 -3.17
C ASN A 162 -5.01 14.14 -1.75
N PRO A 163 -3.79 13.72 -1.35
CA PRO A 163 -3.36 13.83 0.04
C PRO A 163 -3.11 15.28 0.48
N LEU A 164 -3.11 16.22 -0.45
CA LEU A 164 -3.03 17.66 -0.18
C LEU A 164 -4.41 18.32 -0.05
N ASN A 165 -5.47 17.59 -0.38
CA ASN A 165 -6.84 18.07 -0.32
C ASN A 165 -7.59 17.36 0.80
N THR A 166 -7.79 18.05 1.91
CA THR A 166 -8.50 17.51 3.08
C THR A 166 -10.02 17.42 2.90
N ALA A 167 -10.57 17.87 1.77
CA ALA A 167 -12.01 17.86 1.50
C ALA A 167 -12.46 16.65 0.68
N GLU A 168 -11.57 15.69 0.38
CA GLU A 168 -11.91 14.43 -0.31
C GLU A 168 -12.58 14.62 -1.68
N THR A 169 -12.36 15.77 -2.31
CA THR A 169 -13.05 16.13 -3.57
C THR A 169 -12.34 15.64 -4.82
N GLU A 170 -11.10 15.15 -4.68
CA GLU A 170 -10.26 14.69 -5.77
C GLU A 170 -9.65 13.34 -5.41
N LEU A 171 -9.77 12.39 -6.33
CA LEU A 171 -9.16 11.07 -6.26
C LEU A 171 -7.97 11.00 -7.21
N LEU A 172 -6.86 10.47 -6.72
CA LEU A 172 -5.69 10.10 -7.51
C LEU A 172 -5.68 8.59 -7.72
N VAL A 173 -5.52 8.16 -8.97
CA VAL A 173 -5.43 6.74 -9.34
C VAL A 173 -4.16 6.52 -10.16
N PRO A 174 -3.03 6.19 -9.49
CA PRO A 174 -1.83 5.69 -10.16
C PRO A 174 -2.14 4.45 -10.96
N ASP A 175 -1.75 4.47 -12.23
CA ASP A 175 -2.02 3.45 -13.22
C ASP A 175 -0.70 3.00 -13.85
N LEU A 176 -0.28 1.81 -13.43
CA LEU A 176 0.99 1.20 -13.80
C LEU A 176 1.04 0.98 -15.32
N GLY A 177 -0.06 0.54 -15.89
CA GLY A 177 -0.15 0.21 -17.31
C GLY A 177 -0.15 1.43 -18.22
N ALA A 178 -0.88 2.47 -17.82
CA ALA A 178 -1.06 3.66 -18.65
C ALA A 178 0.14 4.62 -18.61
N ASP A 179 1.07 4.47 -17.66
CA ASP A 179 2.09 5.47 -17.29
C ASP A 179 1.45 6.82 -16.88
N LYS A 180 0.40 6.74 -16.05
CA LYS A 180 -0.38 7.91 -15.64
C LYS A 180 -0.75 7.85 -14.16
N VAL A 181 -0.97 9.01 -13.56
CA VAL A 181 -1.83 9.14 -12.36
C VAL A 181 -3.09 9.86 -12.81
N TRP A 182 -4.22 9.16 -12.85
CA TRP A 182 -5.50 9.76 -13.19
C TRP A 182 -6.00 10.64 -12.05
N ARG A 183 -6.57 11.80 -12.39
CA ARG A 183 -7.19 12.74 -11.46
C ARG A 183 -8.70 12.74 -11.70
N LEU A 184 -9.48 12.33 -10.71
CA LEU A 184 -10.92 12.20 -10.80
C LEU A 184 -11.62 13.11 -9.79
N THR A 185 -12.81 13.59 -10.15
CA THR A 185 -13.73 14.26 -9.23
C THR A 185 -15.13 13.69 -9.41
N LYS A 186 -15.98 13.76 -8.38
CA LYS A 186 -17.41 13.42 -8.54
C LYS A 186 -18.10 14.40 -9.48
N GLY A 187 -18.93 13.89 -10.38
CA GLY A 187 -19.85 14.66 -11.23
C GLY A 187 -21.12 15.07 -10.48
N SER A 188 -22.01 15.79 -11.15
CA SER A 188 -23.33 16.15 -10.60
C SER A 188 -24.24 14.94 -10.38
N ASP A 189 -23.94 13.81 -11.03
CA ASP A 189 -24.57 12.51 -10.88
C ASP A 189 -24.03 11.70 -9.68
N GLY A 190 -23.04 12.24 -8.96
CA GLY A 190 -22.41 11.58 -7.81
C GLY A 190 -21.31 10.59 -8.18
N HIS A 191 -21.04 10.35 -9.46
CA HIS A 191 -20.06 9.38 -9.92
C HIS A 191 -18.70 10.00 -10.18
N TRP A 192 -17.62 9.24 -9.95
CA TRP A 192 -16.27 9.69 -10.25
C TRP A 192 -16.07 9.84 -11.76
N ALA A 193 -15.34 10.86 -12.19
CA ALA A 193 -15.02 11.02 -13.59
C ALA A 193 -13.64 11.64 -13.76
N ILE A 194 -12.91 11.17 -14.77
CA ILE A 194 -11.58 11.69 -15.11
C ILE A 194 -11.72 13.17 -15.48
N ARG A 195 -10.89 14.01 -14.85
CA ARG A 195 -10.76 15.44 -15.10
C ARG A 195 -9.39 15.83 -15.60
N GLY A 196 -8.39 14.98 -15.37
CA GLY A 196 -7.04 15.16 -15.86
C GLY A 196 -6.17 13.95 -15.52
N CYS A 197 -4.89 14.08 -15.82
CA CYS A 197 -3.89 13.11 -15.40
C CYS A 197 -2.53 13.78 -15.22
N VAL A 198 -1.63 13.07 -14.55
CA VAL A 198 -0.18 13.29 -14.59
C VAL A 198 0.40 12.28 -15.55
N ASP A 199 1.17 12.74 -16.53
CA ASP A 199 1.88 11.88 -17.48
C ASP A 199 3.29 11.57 -16.98
N PHE A 200 3.73 10.35 -17.22
CA PHE A 200 5.08 9.89 -16.91
C PHE A 200 5.80 9.42 -18.17
N GLU A 201 7.14 9.36 -18.09
CA GLU A 201 7.94 8.70 -19.11
C GLU A 201 7.47 7.26 -19.31
N THR A 202 7.41 6.83 -20.57
CA THR A 202 6.88 5.50 -20.90
C THR A 202 7.74 4.41 -20.28
N GLY A 203 7.11 3.46 -19.61
CA GLY A 203 7.80 2.34 -18.96
C GLY A 203 8.09 2.54 -17.48
N GLY A 204 7.71 3.69 -16.88
CA GLY A 204 7.88 3.96 -15.46
C GLY A 204 6.92 3.17 -14.56
N GLY A 205 5.65 3.09 -14.97
CA GLY A 205 4.60 2.38 -14.24
C GLY A 205 4.32 2.93 -12.83
N PRO A 206 3.60 4.05 -12.70
CA PRO A 206 3.13 4.59 -11.42
C PRO A 206 2.37 3.55 -10.59
N ARG A 207 2.79 3.36 -9.34
CA ARG A 207 2.20 2.36 -8.44
C ARG A 207 1.44 3.00 -7.29
N HIS A 208 2.16 3.66 -6.39
CA HIS A 208 1.59 4.36 -5.23
C HIS A 208 2.07 5.82 -5.21
N VAL A 209 1.30 6.69 -4.58
CA VAL A 209 1.61 8.10 -4.32
C VAL A 209 1.53 8.43 -2.84
N ALA A 210 2.32 9.42 -2.43
CA ALA A 210 2.24 10.09 -1.14
C ALA A 210 2.53 11.58 -1.34
N ALA A 211 2.19 12.43 -0.37
CA ALA A 211 2.49 13.86 -0.47
C ALA A 211 2.97 14.46 0.85
N TYR A 212 3.68 15.57 0.74
CA TYR A 212 4.13 16.38 1.86
C TYR A 212 4.16 17.86 1.42
N GLY A 213 3.53 18.73 2.22
CA GLY A 213 3.34 20.14 1.88
C GLY A 213 2.58 20.33 0.58
N ASP A 214 3.18 20.91 -0.46
CA ASP A 214 2.54 21.10 -1.77
C ASP A 214 3.06 20.13 -2.85
N THR A 215 3.80 19.10 -2.42
CA THR A 215 4.54 18.19 -3.30
C THR A 215 3.96 16.78 -3.29
N LEU A 216 3.67 16.26 -4.48
CA LEU A 216 3.26 14.87 -4.72
C LEU A 216 4.48 14.04 -5.14
N TYR A 217 4.66 12.90 -4.49
CA TYR A 217 5.67 11.91 -4.83
C TYR A 217 4.98 10.68 -5.40
N THR A 218 5.44 10.24 -6.57
CA THR A 218 4.92 9.05 -7.24
C THR A 218 6.02 8.01 -7.34
N LEU A 219 5.73 6.82 -6.83
CA LEU A 219 6.63 5.69 -6.91
C LEU A 219 6.40 4.95 -8.24
N LEU A 220 7.44 4.88 -9.06
CA LEU A 220 7.46 4.20 -10.36
C LEU A 220 7.95 2.76 -10.15
N GLU A 221 7.05 1.79 -10.25
CA GLU A 221 7.34 0.39 -9.94
C GLU A 221 8.40 -0.18 -10.88
N LEU A 222 8.26 0.06 -12.19
CA LEU A 222 9.01 -0.65 -13.21
C LEU A 222 10.44 -0.13 -13.38
N THR A 223 10.70 1.11 -12.99
CA THR A 223 12.04 1.73 -13.04
C THR A 223 12.71 1.86 -11.67
N SER A 224 12.00 1.55 -10.57
CA SER A 224 12.47 1.79 -9.20
C SER A 224 12.90 3.25 -9.00
N GLU A 225 11.98 4.16 -9.29
CA GLU A 225 12.21 5.60 -9.24
C GLU A 225 11.12 6.33 -8.44
N LEU A 226 11.51 7.46 -7.86
CA LEU A 226 10.65 8.42 -7.18
C LEU A 226 10.53 9.67 -8.05
N ALA A 227 9.36 9.89 -8.62
CA ALA A 227 9.05 11.10 -9.37
C ALA A 227 8.43 12.16 -8.46
N VAL A 228 8.94 13.39 -8.57
CA VAL A 228 8.56 14.53 -7.73
C VAL A 228 7.78 15.54 -8.57
N HIS A 229 6.58 15.88 -8.11
CA HIS A 229 5.68 16.80 -8.80
C HIS A 229 5.19 17.88 -7.85
N LYS A 230 5.13 19.12 -8.33
CA LYS A 230 4.34 20.16 -7.68
C LYS A 230 2.87 19.99 -8.05
N LEU A 231 2.02 19.85 -7.04
CA LEU A 231 0.59 19.67 -7.26
C LEU A 231 -0.12 21.03 -7.33
N HIS A 232 -0.88 21.23 -8.39
CA HIS A 232 -1.74 22.41 -8.58
C HIS A 232 -3.22 21.99 -8.51
N SER A 233 -4.14 22.94 -8.65
CA SER A 233 -5.58 22.66 -8.79
C SER A 233 -5.86 21.56 -9.83
N VAL A 234 -6.97 20.82 -9.70
CA VAL A 234 -7.40 19.72 -10.60
C VAL A 234 -7.25 20.06 -12.09
N GLN A 235 -7.55 21.30 -12.45
CA GLN A 235 -7.57 21.80 -13.83
C GLN A 235 -6.20 22.18 -14.37
N GLN A 236 -5.17 22.24 -13.53
CA GLN A 236 -3.81 22.59 -13.93
C GLN A 236 -2.94 21.32 -13.96
N PRO A 237 -2.14 21.13 -15.02
CA PRO A 237 -1.20 20.02 -15.07
C PRO A 237 -0.18 20.14 -13.94
N LEU A 238 0.22 19.01 -13.37
CA LEU A 238 1.32 18.99 -12.41
C LEU A 238 2.61 19.42 -13.09
N THR A 239 3.49 20.06 -12.32
CA THR A 239 4.84 20.36 -12.80
C THR A 239 5.78 19.26 -12.32
N HIS A 240 6.30 18.45 -13.25
CA HIS A 240 7.39 17.52 -12.97
C HIS A 240 8.64 18.32 -12.59
N LEU A 241 9.26 17.95 -11.47
CA LEU A 241 10.45 18.62 -10.96
C LEU A 241 11.69 17.76 -11.17
N LYS A 242 11.61 16.46 -10.85
CA LYS A 242 12.70 15.50 -11.01
C LYS A 242 12.22 14.07 -10.82
N THR A 243 13.06 13.15 -11.28
CA THR A 243 12.96 11.71 -11.02
C THR A 243 14.27 11.26 -10.38
N LEU A 244 14.19 10.45 -9.33
CA LEU A 244 15.34 9.95 -8.56
C LEU A 244 15.27 8.43 -8.46
N SER A 245 16.41 7.75 -8.53
CA SER A 245 16.47 6.32 -8.21
C SER A 245 16.12 6.08 -6.74
N THR A 246 15.32 5.04 -6.46
CA THR A 246 15.11 4.51 -5.10
C THR A 246 16.19 3.52 -4.68
N LEU A 247 17.26 3.40 -5.47
CA LEU A 247 18.40 2.51 -5.24
C LEU A 247 19.72 3.28 -5.25
N LYS A 248 20.65 2.96 -4.34
CA LYS A 248 22.03 3.51 -4.43
C LYS A 248 22.86 2.83 -5.52
N VAL A 249 22.46 1.64 -5.97
CA VAL A 249 23.14 0.92 -7.04
C VAL A 249 22.79 1.57 -8.38
N SER A 250 23.81 1.77 -9.21
CA SER A 250 23.67 2.28 -10.58
C SER A 250 24.52 1.44 -11.54
N PRO A 251 23.99 1.00 -12.70
CA PRO A 251 22.61 1.20 -13.14
C PRO A 251 21.59 0.37 -12.33
N THR A 252 20.32 0.80 -12.33
CA THR A 252 19.22 0.06 -11.70
C THR A 252 19.08 -1.33 -12.33
N PRO A 253 19.10 -2.42 -11.54
CA PRO A 253 18.83 -3.75 -12.05
C PRO A 253 17.41 -3.85 -12.61
N SER A 254 17.26 -4.38 -13.82
CA SER A 254 15.97 -4.46 -14.53
C SER A 254 14.94 -5.40 -13.89
N ASN A 255 15.34 -6.19 -12.90
CA ASN A 255 14.51 -7.16 -12.19
C ASN A 255 14.06 -6.66 -10.80
N MET A 256 14.43 -5.45 -10.42
CA MET A 256 14.01 -4.83 -9.16
C MET A 256 12.82 -3.90 -9.38
N PHE A 257 11.88 -3.93 -8.44
CA PHE A 257 10.63 -3.19 -8.55
C PHE A 257 10.30 -2.46 -7.26
N ALA A 258 9.99 -1.17 -7.35
CA ALA A 258 9.47 -0.45 -6.19
C ALA A 258 8.07 -0.94 -5.80
N ALA A 259 7.66 -0.75 -4.55
CA ALA A 259 6.36 -1.15 -4.06
C ALA A 259 5.66 -0.10 -3.20
N GLU A 260 6.10 0.09 -1.96
CA GLU A 260 5.37 0.94 -1.02
C GLU A 260 6.03 2.31 -0.86
N ILE A 261 5.25 3.36 -0.59
CA ILE A 261 5.73 4.71 -0.26
C ILE A 261 5.00 5.24 0.97
N LEU A 262 5.76 5.64 1.99
CA LEU A 262 5.23 6.20 3.24
C LEU A 262 5.92 7.50 3.60
N ILE A 263 5.15 8.48 4.07
CA ILE A 263 5.65 9.74 4.64
C ILE A 263 4.98 9.94 6.00
N PRO A 264 5.54 9.41 7.11
CA PRO A 264 4.96 9.59 8.43
C PRO A 264 5.00 11.09 8.80
N THR A 265 3.94 11.55 9.49
CA THR A 265 3.84 12.95 9.88
C THR A 265 4.94 13.29 10.88
N PRO A 266 5.73 14.38 10.67
CA PRO A 266 6.72 14.81 11.63
C PRO A 266 6.11 15.04 13.01
N ASN A 267 6.83 14.64 14.05
CA ASN A 267 6.37 14.71 15.43
C ASN A 267 7.55 14.97 16.39
N ALA A 268 7.29 14.99 17.69
CA ALA A 268 8.30 15.33 18.70
C ALA A 268 9.50 14.36 18.71
N LEU A 269 9.29 13.08 18.39
CA LEU A 269 10.38 12.08 18.30
C LEU A 269 11.08 12.10 16.94
N PHE A 270 10.33 12.42 15.88
CA PHE A 270 10.82 12.43 14.50
C PHE A 270 10.45 13.76 13.83
N PRO A 271 11.16 14.86 14.16
CA PRO A 271 10.79 16.20 13.71
C PRO A 271 11.10 16.46 12.23
N MET A 272 11.96 15.63 11.63
CA MET A 272 12.33 15.77 10.22
C MET A 272 11.41 14.90 9.34
N PRO A 273 10.88 15.46 8.24
CA PRO A 273 10.15 14.68 7.25
C PRO A 273 11.08 13.76 6.44
N TYR A 274 10.66 12.51 6.30
CA TYR A 274 11.34 11.49 5.49
C TYR A 274 10.33 10.72 4.64
N ILE A 275 10.75 10.30 3.45
CA ILE A 275 10.01 9.38 2.58
C ILE A 275 10.66 8.00 2.70
N TYR A 276 9.86 6.97 2.95
CA TYR A 276 10.30 5.58 3.00
C TYR A 276 9.70 4.86 1.79
N THR A 277 10.55 4.25 0.96
CA THR A 277 10.11 3.47 -0.20
C THR A 277 10.65 2.04 -0.13
N SER A 278 9.84 1.03 -0.42
CA SER A 278 10.32 -0.36 -0.50
C SER A 278 10.70 -0.74 -1.93
N ASN A 279 11.76 -1.54 -2.07
CA ASN A 279 12.20 -2.12 -3.35
C ASN A 279 12.27 -3.64 -3.24
N ARG A 280 11.70 -4.32 -4.23
CA ARG A 280 11.53 -5.77 -4.26
C ARG A 280 12.48 -6.45 -5.22
N ASN A 281 12.70 -7.74 -4.97
CA ASN A 281 13.45 -8.66 -5.83
C ASN A 281 14.93 -8.26 -5.97
N ASP A 282 15.50 -7.67 -4.92
CA ASP A 282 16.93 -7.38 -4.90
C ASP A 282 17.73 -8.70 -4.93
N PRO A 283 18.74 -8.87 -5.80
CA PRO A 283 19.51 -10.11 -5.86
C PRO A 283 20.42 -10.34 -4.63
N SER A 284 20.65 -9.33 -3.80
CA SER A 284 21.51 -9.42 -2.61
C SER A 284 21.03 -10.50 -1.63
N PRO A 285 21.91 -11.31 -1.02
CA PRO A 285 21.52 -12.27 0.02
C PRO A 285 20.95 -11.61 1.29
N GLU A 286 21.20 -10.32 1.48
CA GLU A 286 20.71 -9.53 2.62
C GLU A 286 19.23 -9.12 2.50
N GLY A 287 18.57 -9.54 1.42
CA GLY A 287 17.16 -9.25 1.17
C GLY A 287 16.91 -7.87 0.56
N ASP A 288 15.64 -7.57 0.42
CA ASP A 288 15.09 -6.36 -0.18
C ASP A 288 15.35 -5.10 0.67
N THR A 289 15.27 -3.93 0.05
CA THR A 289 15.62 -2.66 0.68
C THR A 289 14.41 -1.79 1.02
N ILE A 290 14.57 -0.97 2.06
CA ILE A 290 13.79 0.24 2.27
C ILE A 290 14.72 1.42 2.07
N ALA A 291 14.46 2.22 1.03
CA ALA A 291 15.15 3.47 0.77
C ALA A 291 14.49 4.61 1.56
N ILE A 292 15.32 5.48 2.15
CA ILE A 292 14.88 6.59 3.00
C ILE A 292 15.40 7.88 2.38
N PHE A 293 14.49 8.76 1.97
CA PHE A 293 14.80 10.08 1.46
C PHE A 293 14.56 11.14 2.54
N SER A 294 15.51 12.06 2.70
CA SER A 294 15.33 13.24 3.55
C SER A 294 14.74 14.39 2.76
N LEU A 295 13.80 15.12 3.37
CA LEU A 295 13.27 16.38 2.85
C LEU A 295 13.86 17.60 3.58
N ALA A 296 15.04 17.45 4.20
CA ALA A 296 15.69 18.52 4.97
C ALA A 296 16.04 19.76 4.13
N ASN A 297 16.30 19.57 2.84
CA ASN A 297 16.61 20.64 1.89
C ASN A 297 15.37 21.18 1.15
N GLY A 298 14.17 20.81 1.62
CA GLY A 298 12.88 21.18 1.04
C GLY A 298 12.17 20.00 0.38
N GLU A 299 10.85 20.05 0.36
CA GLU A 299 9.98 19.01 -0.22
C GLU A 299 10.25 18.75 -1.71
N GLU A 300 10.66 19.76 -2.47
CA GLU A 300 10.97 19.62 -3.89
C GLU A 300 12.36 18.95 -4.15
N ILE A 301 13.16 18.74 -3.09
CA ILE A 301 14.54 18.25 -3.16
C ILE A 301 14.76 17.04 -2.23
N PRO A 302 14.06 15.91 -2.46
CA PRO A 302 14.33 14.69 -1.74
C PRO A 302 15.75 14.19 -2.02
N GLU A 303 16.44 13.75 -0.96
CA GLU A 303 17.79 13.19 -1.03
C GLU A 303 17.81 11.78 -0.44
N LEU A 304 18.24 10.78 -1.21
CA LEU A 304 18.39 9.42 -0.71
C LEU A 304 19.51 9.36 0.33
N VAL A 305 19.16 9.28 1.61
CA VAL A 305 20.12 9.34 2.72
C VAL A 305 20.50 7.96 3.25
N THR A 306 19.59 6.99 3.18
CA THR A 306 19.79 5.64 3.73
C THR A 306 19.11 4.59 2.86
N GLU A 307 19.68 3.39 2.81
CA GLU A 307 18.99 2.18 2.36
C GLU A 307 19.17 1.13 3.44
N VAL A 308 18.07 0.58 3.94
CA VAL A 308 18.07 -0.44 4.99
C VAL A 308 17.78 -1.79 4.36
N ARG A 309 18.63 -2.79 4.65
CA ARG A 309 18.39 -4.19 4.30
C ARG A 309 17.42 -4.81 5.27
N THR A 310 16.33 -5.37 4.74
CA THR A 310 15.24 -5.92 5.57
C THR A 310 15.49 -7.37 6.01
N GLY A 311 16.35 -8.10 5.29
CA GLY A 311 16.43 -9.56 5.39
C GLY A 311 15.15 -10.28 4.93
N LEU A 312 14.20 -9.56 4.33
CA LEU A 312 12.95 -10.09 3.75
C LEU A 312 13.08 -10.15 2.22
N ARG A 313 12.17 -10.91 1.60
CA ARG A 313 12.04 -11.03 0.13
C ARG A 313 10.66 -10.65 -0.32
N HIS A 314 10.60 -9.98 -1.45
CA HIS A 314 9.39 -9.41 -2.02
C HIS A 314 8.67 -8.47 -1.04
N VAL A 315 9.37 -7.43 -0.56
CA VAL A 315 8.82 -6.42 0.37
C VAL A 315 7.75 -5.55 -0.32
N ARG A 316 6.54 -6.10 -0.41
CA ARG A 316 5.38 -5.48 -1.10
C ARG A 316 4.67 -4.45 -0.25
N ALA A 317 4.65 -4.62 1.08
CA ALA A 317 3.93 -3.73 1.97
C ALA A 317 4.70 -3.46 3.25
N MET A 318 4.49 -2.26 3.75
CA MET A 318 4.95 -1.79 5.05
C MET A 318 4.01 -0.69 5.54
N VAL A 319 3.82 -0.56 6.85
CA VAL A 319 2.93 0.45 7.45
C VAL A 319 3.50 0.91 8.80
N PHE A 320 3.56 2.22 9.02
CA PHE A 320 3.94 2.77 10.32
C PHE A 320 2.82 2.60 11.35
N GLY A 321 3.19 2.45 12.62
CA GLY A 321 2.25 2.44 13.72
C GLY A 321 2.90 2.56 15.09
N GLY A 322 2.07 2.39 16.12
CA GLY A 322 2.42 2.74 17.49
C GLY A 322 2.37 4.23 17.77
N GLU A 323 2.73 4.60 19.00
CA GLU A 323 2.81 6.01 19.37
C GLU A 323 3.86 6.72 18.51
N HIS A 324 3.49 7.86 17.92
CA HIS A 324 4.35 8.69 17.06
C HIS A 324 4.90 8.01 15.80
N ASP A 325 4.21 7.00 15.27
CA ASP A 325 4.67 6.23 14.09
C ASP A 325 6.09 5.68 14.29
N LYS A 326 6.37 5.25 15.52
CA LYS A 326 7.71 4.83 15.94
C LYS A 326 8.14 3.50 15.31
N TRP A 327 7.18 2.61 15.05
CA TRP A 327 7.45 1.29 14.51
C TRP A 327 6.95 1.14 13.09
N LEU A 328 7.68 0.35 12.31
CA LEU A 328 7.32 0.01 10.93
C LEU A 328 7.17 -1.51 10.85
N VAL A 329 5.95 -1.99 10.57
CA VAL A 329 5.75 -3.39 10.20
C VAL A 329 6.06 -3.56 8.71
N VAL A 330 6.78 -4.62 8.37
CA VAL A 330 7.27 -4.91 7.01
C VAL A 330 7.00 -6.37 6.68
N GLY A 331 6.44 -6.61 5.50
CA GLY A 331 6.09 -7.95 5.02
C GLY A 331 6.89 -8.35 3.80
N GLY A 332 7.53 -9.53 3.84
CA GLY A 332 8.10 -10.18 2.67
C GLY A 332 7.14 -11.26 2.15
N ALA A 333 6.53 -11.05 0.99
CA ALA A 333 5.53 -11.97 0.45
C ALA A 333 6.13 -13.23 -0.20
N GLY A 334 7.44 -13.24 -0.45
CA GLY A 334 8.10 -14.25 -1.28
C GLY A 334 7.77 -14.13 -2.76
N THR A 335 8.52 -14.86 -3.59
CA THR A 335 8.38 -14.90 -5.05
C THR A 335 7.68 -16.18 -5.54
N GLY A 336 7.17 -17.01 -4.62
CA GLY A 336 6.53 -18.30 -4.94
C GLY A 336 7.50 -19.43 -5.33
N ASP A 337 8.80 -19.17 -5.35
CA ASP A 337 9.87 -20.12 -5.71
C ASP A 337 10.44 -20.93 -4.52
N GLY A 338 9.87 -20.77 -3.33
CA GLY A 338 10.37 -21.38 -2.10
C GLY A 338 11.56 -20.65 -1.46
N SER A 339 11.84 -19.41 -1.86
CA SER A 339 12.93 -18.59 -1.33
C SER A 339 12.80 -18.27 0.17
N THR A 340 13.95 -18.15 0.82
CA THR A 340 14.08 -17.68 2.21
C THR A 340 13.83 -16.18 2.29
N GLY A 341 13.12 -15.71 3.33
CA GLY A 341 12.83 -14.27 3.54
C GLY A 341 11.34 -13.91 3.46
N VAL A 342 10.46 -14.92 3.44
CA VAL A 342 9.01 -14.74 3.61
C VAL A 342 8.67 -14.62 5.08
N GLY A 343 7.89 -13.60 5.45
CA GLY A 343 7.45 -13.38 6.83
C GLY A 343 7.21 -11.91 7.14
N VAL A 344 7.00 -11.63 8.43
CA VAL A 344 6.72 -10.28 8.93
C VAL A 344 7.75 -9.90 9.98
N LYS A 345 8.25 -8.67 9.88
CA LYS A 345 9.17 -8.06 10.84
C LYS A 345 8.66 -6.70 11.29
N VAL A 346 9.03 -6.30 12.50
CA VAL A 346 8.81 -4.94 13.01
C VAL A 346 10.17 -4.28 13.21
N PHE A 347 10.30 -3.06 12.68
CA PHE A 347 11.47 -2.20 12.81
C PHE A 347 11.14 -0.97 13.66
N GLU A 348 12.12 -0.44 14.38
CA GLU A 348 12.06 0.85 15.07
C GLU A 348 12.76 1.92 14.25
N ARG A 349 12.13 3.09 14.14
CA ARG A 349 12.78 4.29 13.60
C ARG A 349 13.86 4.76 14.58
N VAL A 350 15.09 4.86 14.09
CA VAL A 350 16.25 5.35 14.83
C VAL A 350 16.88 6.56 14.13
N ASP A 351 17.86 7.20 14.77
CA ASP A 351 18.59 8.36 14.22
C ASP A 351 17.66 9.48 13.72
N GLY A 352 16.66 9.82 14.55
CA GLY A 352 15.66 10.83 14.21
C GLY A 352 14.77 10.46 13.02
N GLY A 353 14.72 9.19 12.63
CA GLY A 353 13.95 8.66 11.51
C GLY A 353 14.81 8.28 10.29
N LYS A 354 16.09 8.66 10.27
CA LYS A 354 16.99 8.37 9.15
C LYS A 354 17.41 6.90 9.05
N GLY A 355 17.17 6.10 10.08
CA GLY A 355 17.50 4.68 10.12
C GLY A 355 16.34 3.81 10.63
N LEU A 356 16.49 2.50 10.43
CA LEU A 356 15.60 1.47 10.94
C LEU A 356 16.41 0.34 11.57
N VAL A 357 15.98 -0.15 12.73
CA VAL A 357 16.57 -1.33 13.40
C VAL A 357 15.49 -2.38 13.62
N GLN A 358 15.75 -3.63 13.25
CA GLN A 358 14.82 -4.74 13.49
C GLN A 358 14.63 -4.95 15.00
N LEU A 359 13.38 -4.98 15.47
CA LEU A 359 13.03 -5.26 16.85
C LEU A 359 12.54 -6.70 17.05
N ALA A 360 11.67 -7.17 16.16
CA ALA A 360 11.01 -8.45 16.28
C ALA A 360 10.69 -9.03 14.91
N GLU A 361 10.53 -10.35 14.87
CA GLU A 361 10.10 -11.09 13.69
C GLU A 361 9.16 -12.23 14.08
N VAL A 362 8.20 -12.54 13.21
CA VAL A 362 7.36 -13.73 13.37
C VAL A 362 8.23 -14.98 13.20
N ASP A 363 7.95 -16.02 13.99
CA ASP A 363 8.55 -17.35 13.80
C ASP A 363 8.50 -17.79 12.33
N LYS A 364 9.64 -18.24 11.81
CA LYS A 364 9.81 -18.55 10.39
C LYS A 364 8.82 -19.60 9.87
N ALA A 365 8.46 -20.61 10.67
CA ALA A 365 7.53 -21.67 10.24
C ALA A 365 6.09 -21.17 10.14
N VAL A 366 5.76 -20.08 10.83
CA VAL A 366 4.47 -19.39 10.72
C VAL A 366 4.52 -18.35 9.61
N GLY A 367 5.52 -17.47 9.63
CA GLY A 367 5.67 -16.36 8.68
C GLY A 367 5.79 -16.82 7.22
N SER A 368 6.44 -17.95 6.96
CA SER A 368 6.59 -18.50 5.60
C SER A 368 5.29 -18.95 4.94
N LYS A 369 4.19 -19.00 5.69
CA LYS A 369 2.86 -19.40 5.19
C LYS A 369 1.96 -18.18 4.93
N MET A 370 2.36 -16.99 5.38
CA MET A 370 1.52 -15.80 5.28
C MET A 370 1.56 -15.21 3.89
N ASN A 371 2.74 -15.05 3.28
CA ASN A 371 2.93 -14.23 2.08
C ASN A 371 2.29 -12.83 2.24
N PRO A 372 2.74 -12.01 3.22
CA PRO A 372 2.10 -10.75 3.60
C PRO A 372 2.12 -9.70 2.49
N THR A 373 1.01 -8.99 2.30
CA THR A 373 0.81 -8.01 1.22
C THR A 373 0.17 -6.70 1.66
N ALA A 374 -0.38 -6.62 2.88
CA ALA A 374 -0.97 -5.41 3.45
C ALA A 374 -0.97 -5.51 4.98
N PHE A 375 -1.01 -4.36 5.66
CA PHE A 375 -1.03 -4.31 7.12
C PHE A 375 -2.03 -3.27 7.63
N LEU A 376 -2.59 -3.54 8.82
CA LEU A 376 -3.39 -2.57 9.56
C LEU A 376 -3.11 -2.71 11.05
N TRP A 377 -2.74 -1.62 11.72
CA TRP A 377 -2.62 -1.57 13.17
C TRP A 377 -4.02 -1.37 13.77
N VAL A 378 -4.43 -2.23 14.72
CA VAL A 378 -5.78 -2.25 15.30
C VAL A 378 -5.79 -2.28 16.83
#